data_AF-A0AA38NJR7-F1
#
_entry.id   AF-A0AA38NJR7-F1
#
_cell.length_a   1.000
_cell.length_b   1.000
_cell.length_c   1.000
_cell.angle_alpha   90.00
_cell.angle_beta   90.00
_cell.angle_gamma   90.00
#
_symmetry.space_group_name_H-M   'P 1'
#
loop_
_entity.id
_entity.type
_entity.pdbx_description
1 polymer ?
#
loop_
_entity_poly.entity_id
_entity_poly.type
_entity_poly.pdbx_seq_one_letter_code
_entity_poly.pdbx_strand_id
1 'polypeptide(L)'
;DPDPHAQAEKNRRLSKYVFPRQFGLGSPFLFEVSKYEPSYIPDFADRDNEIEKLGPCKTPKRLKAVLPLLDKLIWRHGKCKYRLLRDLACPSRVPSQRGASSLSLCWIVG
;
A
#
# COMPACT_ATOMS: atom_id res chain seq x y z
N ASP A 1 -12.40 -9.27 19.89
CA ASP A 1 -12.11 -8.05 19.11
C ASP A 1 -10.63 -7.70 19.17
N PRO A 2 -10.05 -7.04 18.16
CA PRO A 2 -8.67 -6.55 18.23
C PRO A 2 -8.53 -5.52 19.34
N ASP A 3 -7.35 -5.48 19.97
CA ASP A 3 -7.02 -4.47 20.98
C ASP A 3 -7.20 -3.04 20.41
N PRO A 4 -8.02 -2.18 21.05
CA PRO A 4 -8.25 -0.81 20.60
C PRO A 4 -6.97 0.02 20.45
N HIS A 5 -5.97 -0.20 21.31
CA HIS A 5 -4.72 0.54 21.26
C HIS A 5 -3.88 0.15 20.04
N ALA A 6 -3.69 -1.15 19.81
CA ALA A 6 -3.02 -1.67 18.63
C ALA A 6 -3.74 -1.26 17.32
N GLN A 7 -5.07 -1.24 17.31
CA GLN A 7 -5.84 -0.81 16.15
C GLN A 7 -5.63 0.68 15.85
N ALA A 8 -5.67 1.53 16.89
CA ALA A 8 -5.39 2.95 16.75
C ALA A 8 -3.96 3.21 16.26
N GLU A 9 -2.99 2.40 16.67
CA GLU A 9 -1.61 2.48 16.17
C GLU A 9 -1.50 2.13 14.68
N LYS A 10 -2.09 1.00 14.25
CA LYS A 10 -2.15 0.61 12.83
C LYS A 10 -2.79 1.71 11.98
N ASN A 11 -3.86 2.30 12.47
CA ASN A 11 -4.55 3.41 11.82
C ASN A 11 -3.65 4.65 11.69
N ARG A 12 -2.95 5.04 12.77
CA ARG A 12 -1.97 6.14 12.71
C ARG A 12 -0.82 5.82 11.75
N ARG A 13 -0.28 4.59 11.75
CA ARG A 13 0.79 4.19 10.81
C ARG A 13 0.29 4.27 9.37
N LEU A 14 -0.88 3.71 9.06
CA LEU A 14 -1.49 3.79 7.74
C LEU A 14 -1.71 5.23 7.28
N SER A 15 -2.10 6.14 8.18
CA SER A 15 -2.27 7.55 7.82
C SER A 15 -0.98 8.19 7.28
N LYS A 16 0.20 7.75 7.74
CA LYS A 16 1.51 8.20 7.23
C LYS A 16 1.83 7.65 5.84
N TYR A 17 1.32 6.46 5.49
CA TYR A 17 1.41 5.89 4.14
C TYR A 17 0.55 6.65 3.14
N VAL A 18 -0.70 6.93 3.50
CA VAL A 18 -1.69 7.53 2.61
C VAL A 18 -1.46 9.04 2.45
N PHE A 19 -1.05 9.72 3.53
CA PHE A 19 -0.88 11.17 3.55
C PHE A 19 0.53 11.62 3.96
N PRO A 20 1.60 11.12 3.32
CA PRO A 20 2.99 11.33 3.76
C PRO A 20 3.33 12.81 3.94
N ARG A 21 2.88 13.66 3.02
CA ARG A 21 3.14 15.11 3.04
C ARG A 21 2.60 15.82 4.27
N GLN A 22 1.47 15.38 4.81
CA GLN A 22 0.89 16.01 6.01
C GLN A 22 1.76 15.73 7.25
N PHE A 23 2.65 14.73 7.17
CA PHE A 23 3.63 14.39 8.20
C PHE A 23 5.06 14.84 7.84
N GLY A 24 5.24 15.56 6.72
CA GLY A 24 6.56 15.95 6.24
C GLY A 24 7.39 14.81 5.62
N LEU A 25 6.77 13.67 5.31
CA LEU A 25 7.43 12.56 4.62
C LEU A 25 7.52 12.82 3.12
N GLY A 26 8.53 12.20 2.48
CA GLY A 26 8.73 12.25 1.04
C GLY A 26 7.54 11.68 0.27
N SER A 27 7.37 12.12 -0.97
CA SER A 27 6.37 11.52 -1.85
C SER A 27 6.86 11.48 -3.29
N PRO A 28 6.65 10.34 -3.97
CA PRO A 28 7.17 10.10 -5.32
C PRO A 28 6.58 11.04 -6.37
N PHE A 29 5.46 11.71 -6.05
CA PHE A 29 4.75 12.59 -6.97
C PHE A 29 5.22 14.05 -6.91
N LEU A 30 5.87 14.48 -5.83
CA LEU A 30 6.43 15.84 -5.74
C LEU A 30 7.74 15.76 -4.93
N PHE A 31 8.85 15.77 -5.64
CA PHE A 31 10.20 15.97 -5.14
C PHE A 31 10.86 17.04 -6.00
N GLU A 32 11.78 17.80 -5.42
CA GLU A 32 12.45 18.87 -6.14
C GLU A 32 13.59 18.27 -6.96
N VAL A 33 13.53 18.47 -8.27
CA VAL A 33 14.64 18.16 -9.19
C VAL A 33 15.31 19.48 -9.52
N SER A 34 16.55 19.65 -9.07
CA SER A 34 17.31 20.85 -9.44
C SER A 34 17.67 20.77 -10.94
N LYS A 35 17.65 21.92 -11.62
CA LYS A 35 17.98 22.00 -13.06
C LYS A 35 19.48 21.84 -13.36
N TYR A 36 20.32 21.94 -12.33
CA TYR A 36 21.77 22.08 -12.46
C TYR A 36 22.55 20.86 -11.93
N GLU A 37 21.88 19.96 -11.20
CA GLU A 37 22.46 18.69 -10.76
C GLU A 37 21.99 17.54 -11.65
N PRO A 38 22.76 16.45 -11.77
CA PRO A 38 22.26 15.20 -12.31
C PRO A 38 20.95 14.86 -11.58
N SER A 39 19.91 14.51 -12.34
CA SER A 39 18.57 14.25 -11.79
C SER A 39 18.60 13.09 -10.80
N TYR A 40 18.83 13.38 -9.52
CA TYR A 40 18.72 12.43 -8.44
C TYR A 40 17.24 12.22 -8.14
N ILE A 41 16.76 11.00 -8.41
CA ILE A 41 15.42 10.58 -8.03
C ILE A 41 15.56 9.90 -6.67
N PRO A 42 14.96 10.43 -5.59
CA PRO A 42 15.00 9.79 -4.29
C PRO A 42 14.34 8.41 -4.34
N ASP A 43 14.86 7.47 -3.55
CA ASP A 43 14.21 6.18 -3.37
C ASP A 43 12.99 6.31 -2.44
N PHE A 44 11.84 5.82 -2.90
CA PHE A 44 10.58 5.83 -2.17
C PHE A 44 10.05 4.40 -1.90
N ALA A 45 10.88 3.37 -2.10
CA ALA A 45 10.49 1.98 -1.94
C ALA A 45 10.25 1.59 -0.47
N ASP A 46 11.09 2.08 0.46
CA ASP A 46 11.05 1.72 1.87
C ASP A 46 10.40 2.81 2.75
N ARG A 47 9.07 2.80 2.75
CA ARG A 47 8.28 3.74 3.56
C ARG A 47 8.29 3.41 5.06
N ASP A 48 8.50 2.14 5.44
CA ASP A 48 8.55 1.76 6.85
C ASP A 48 9.75 2.43 7.53
N ASN A 49 10.91 2.41 6.86
CA ASN A 49 12.13 3.05 7.34
C ASN A 49 11.99 4.58 7.46
N GLU A 50 11.35 5.24 6.47
CA GLU A 50 11.05 6.68 6.55
C GLU A 50 10.15 7.01 7.76
N ILE A 51 9.12 6.20 8.00
CA ILE A 51 8.18 6.38 9.12
C ILE A 51 8.86 6.18 10.47
N GLU A 52 9.80 5.24 10.55
CA GLU A 52 10.59 4.96 11.75
C GLU A 52 11.56 6.10 12.05
N LYS A 53 12.28 6.60 11.04
CA LYS A 53 13.17 7.77 11.15
C LYS A 53 12.43 9.04 11.58
N LEU A 54 11.19 9.23 11.12
CA LEU A 54 10.35 10.34 11.57
C LEU A 54 10.06 10.29 13.09
N GLY A 55 10.02 9.07 13.65
CA GLY A 55 9.75 8.85 15.06
C GLY A 55 8.30 9.18 15.50
N PRO A 56 8.09 9.35 16.82
CA PRO A 56 6.80 9.72 17.38
C PRO A 56 6.36 11.11 16.91
N CYS A 57 5.22 11.18 16.21
CA CYS A 57 4.66 12.43 15.71
C CYS A 57 3.16 12.46 15.94
N LYS A 58 2.64 13.66 16.29
CA LYS A 58 1.19 13.87 16.48
C LYS A 58 0.47 13.80 15.15
N THR A 59 -0.73 13.21 15.14
CA THR A 59 -1.59 13.26 13.96
C THR A 59 -2.04 14.70 13.66
N PRO A 60 -1.79 15.22 12.45
CA PRO A 60 -2.25 16.55 12.03
C PRO A 60 -3.76 16.72 12.22
N LYS A 61 -4.21 17.89 12.66
CA LYS A 61 -5.63 18.16 12.98
C LYS A 61 -6.57 17.78 11.83
N ARG A 62 -6.18 18.11 10.60
CA ARG A 62 -6.94 17.82 9.38
C ARG A 62 -7.16 16.33 9.13
N LEU A 63 -6.23 15.47 9.57
CA LEU A 63 -6.32 14.04 9.35
C LEU A 63 -7.14 13.30 10.42
N LYS A 64 -7.47 13.95 11.55
CA LYS A 64 -8.26 13.33 12.61
C LYS A 64 -9.62 12.82 12.13
N ALA A 65 -10.29 13.57 11.26
CA ALA A 65 -11.59 13.19 10.71
C ALA A 65 -11.52 11.98 9.76
N VAL A 66 -10.35 11.70 9.20
CA VAL A 66 -10.13 10.60 8.23
C VAL A 66 -9.76 9.30 8.93
N LEU A 67 -9.26 9.34 10.17
CA LEU A 67 -8.87 8.14 10.93
C LEU A 67 -10.00 7.10 11.03
N PRO A 68 -11.27 7.43 11.29
CA PRO A 68 -12.33 6.42 11.32
C PRO A 68 -12.57 5.74 9.96
N LEU A 69 -12.27 6.41 8.85
CA LEU A 69 -12.37 5.83 7.51
C LEU A 69 -11.22 4.87 7.22
N LEU A 70 -10.00 5.26 7.62
CA LEU A 70 -8.82 4.40 7.53
C LEU A 70 -8.96 3.15 8.41
N ASP A 71 -9.58 3.27 9.58
CA ASP A 71 -9.88 2.13 10.44
C ASP A 71 -10.80 1.11 9.76
N LYS A 72 -11.90 1.61 9.17
CA LYS A 72 -12.80 0.77 8.35
C LYS A 72 -12.07 0.15 7.17
N LEU A 73 -11.15 0.87 6.54
CA LEU A 73 -10.34 0.37 5.43
C LEU A 73 -9.44 -0.78 5.88
N ILE A 74 -8.74 -0.65 7.02
CA ILE A 74 -7.93 -1.72 7.61
C ILE A 74 -8.80 -2.94 7.89
N TRP A 75 -9.96 -2.74 8.51
CA TRP A 75 -10.88 -3.84 8.82
C TRP A 75 -11.35 -4.56 7.55
N ARG A 76 -11.79 -3.82 6.53
CA ARG A 76 -12.23 -4.39 5.24
C ARG A 76 -11.09 -5.11 4.52
N HIS A 77 -9.89 -4.54 4.55
CA HIS A 77 -8.69 -5.15 3.97
C HIS A 77 -8.41 -6.52 4.60
N GLY A 78 -8.44 -6.60 5.94
CA GLY A 78 -8.24 -7.87 6.66
C GLY A 78 -9.34 -8.92 6.42
N LYS A 79 -10.55 -8.50 6.02
CA LYS A 79 -11.65 -9.41 5.65
C LYS A 79 -11.73 -9.71 4.15
N CYS A 80 -10.92 -9.04 3.33
CA CYS A 80 -10.97 -9.17 1.90
C CYS A 80 -10.44 -10.54 1.45
N LYS A 81 -11.27 -11.31 0.74
CA LYS A 81 -10.89 -12.63 0.21
C LYS A 81 -10.16 -12.47 -1.14
N TYR A 82 -8.95 -11.92 -1.09
CA TYR A 82 -8.15 -11.63 -2.28
C TYR A 82 -8.00 -12.82 -3.23
N ARG A 83 -7.84 -14.05 -2.69
CA ARG A 83 -7.78 -15.27 -3.50
C ARG A 83 -9.05 -15.49 -4.32
N LEU A 84 -10.23 -15.34 -3.72
CA LEU A 84 -11.50 -15.52 -4.44
C LEU A 84 -11.71 -14.41 -5.48
N LEU A 85 -11.37 -13.17 -5.15
CA LEU A 85 -11.42 -12.06 -6.11
C LEU A 85 -10.48 -12.31 -7.31
N ARG A 86 -9.25 -12.77 -7.03
CA ARG A 86 -8.30 -13.17 -8.07
C ARG A 86 -8.88 -14.30 -8.90
N ASP A 87 -9.37 -15.38 -8.30
CA ASP A 87 -9.86 -16.54 -9.03
C ASP A 87 -11.12 -16.22 -9.86
N LEU A 88 -11.91 -15.23 -9.45
CA LEU A 88 -13.06 -14.70 -10.20
C LEU A 88 -12.62 -13.87 -11.42
N ALA A 89 -11.63 -12.98 -11.25
CA ALA A 89 -11.19 -12.06 -12.30
C ALA A 89 -10.16 -12.68 -13.27
N CYS A 90 -9.25 -13.51 -12.74
CA CYS A 90 -8.20 -14.21 -13.46
C CYS A 90 -8.05 -15.63 -12.88
N PRO A 91 -8.89 -16.59 -13.32
CA PRO A 91 -8.81 -17.96 -12.88
C PRO A 91 -7.47 -18.56 -13.33
N SER A 92 -6.59 -18.89 -12.38
CA SER A 92 -5.24 -19.42 -12.66
C SER A 92 -5.24 -20.88 -13.17
N ARG A 93 -6.37 -21.38 -13.66
CA ARG A 93 -6.46 -22.74 -14.19
C ARG A 93 -5.85 -22.74 -15.58
N VAL A 94 -4.54 -22.95 -15.64
CA VAL A 94 -3.96 -23.67 -16.78
C VAL A 94 -4.63 -25.04 -16.76
N PRO A 95 -5.39 -25.43 -17.81
CA PRO A 95 -5.97 -26.77 -17.87
C PRO A 95 -4.83 -27.78 -17.68
N SER A 96 -4.95 -28.66 -16.70
CA SER A 96 -4.06 -29.83 -16.61
C SER A 96 -4.26 -30.60 -17.91
N GLN A 97 -3.25 -30.57 -18.78
CA GLN A 97 -3.26 -31.35 -20.01
C GLN A 97 -3.25 -32.83 -19.65
N ARG A 98 -4.45 -33.40 -19.49
CA ARG A 98 -4.74 -34.75 -19.94
C ARG A 98 -5.50 -34.62 -21.25
N GLY A 99 -4.73 -34.46 -22.34
CA GLY A 99 -5.18 -34.58 -23.71
C GLY A 99 -5.94 -33.37 -24.25
N ALA A 100 -5.23 -32.46 -24.90
CA ALA A 100 -5.57 -31.86 -26.19
C ALA A 100 -4.84 -30.53 -26.33
N SER A 101 -3.94 -30.52 -27.31
CA SER A 101 -3.31 -29.36 -27.91
C SER A 101 -4.33 -28.25 -28.23
N SER A 102 -4.22 -27.10 -27.56
CA SER A 102 -4.17 -25.80 -28.26
C SER A 102 -3.59 -24.75 -27.31
N LEU A 103 -2.69 -23.96 -27.85
CA LEU A 103 -1.89 -22.94 -27.17
C LEU A 103 -2.79 -21.80 -26.68
N SER A 104 -2.82 -21.58 -25.37
CA SER A 104 -3.15 -20.28 -24.81
C SER A 104 -2.02 -19.88 -23.87
N LEU A 105 -0.97 -19.32 -24.47
CA LEU A 105 0.07 -18.59 -23.77
C LEU A 105 -0.57 -17.31 -23.18
N CYS A 106 -0.93 -17.34 -21.90
CA CYS A 106 -0.94 -16.12 -21.10
C CYS A 106 0.25 -16.22 -20.13
N TRP A 107 1.43 -15.88 -20.65
CA TRP A 107 2.58 -15.60 -19.80
C TRP A 107 2.40 -14.20 -19.25
N ILE A 108 2.08 -14.10 -17.97
CA ILE A 108 2.50 -12.96 -17.16
C ILE A 108 3.51 -13.53 -16.17
N VAL A 109 4.77 -13.52 -16.61
CA VAL A 109 5.93 -13.67 -15.73
C VAL A 109 6.12 -12.31 -15.07
N GLY A 110 6.11 -12.29 -13.74
CA GLY A 110 6.76 -11.28 -12.92
C GLY A 110 8.06 -11.85 -12.38
#